data_AF-A0A1Q6ZH12-F1
#
_entry.id   AF-A0A1Q6ZH12-F1
#
_cell.length_a   1.000
_cell.length_b   1.000
_cell.length_c   1.000
_cell.angle_alpha   90.00
_cell.angle_beta   90.00
_cell.angle_gamma   90.00
#
_symmetry.space_group_name_H-M   'P 1'
#
loop_
_entity.id
_entity.type
_entity.pdbx_description
1 polymer ?
#
loop_
_entity_poly.entity_id
_entity_poly.type
_entity_poly.pdbx_seq_one_letter_code
_entity_poly.pdbx_strand_id
1 'polypeptide(L)' 'MTARWWVPFLAAGLVACATSPEAGRTRGGGPGADPGNHGAVVQLHAGAKIYYKTPCKTPRVKCSGPLPDAGT' A
#
# COMPACT_ATOMS: atom_id res chain seq x y z
N MET A 1 21.98 19.45 -41.93
CA MET A 1 22.75 18.70 -40.91
C MET A 1 21.97 18.76 -39.62
N THR A 2 21.20 17.72 -39.29
CA THR A 2 20.49 17.67 -38.00
C THR A 2 21.50 17.43 -36.90
N ALA A 3 21.73 18.44 -36.06
CA ALA A 3 22.69 18.37 -34.97
C ALA A 3 22.36 17.17 -34.06
N ARG A 4 23.28 16.20 -34.03
CA ARG A 4 23.23 14.96 -33.22
C ARG A 4 23.53 15.24 -31.73
N TRP A 5 23.36 16.50 -31.28
CA TRP A 5 23.68 16.94 -29.91
C TRP A 5 22.75 16.37 -28.83
N TRP A 6 21.61 15.79 -29.22
CA TRP A 6 20.67 15.12 -28.31
C TRP A 6 21.12 13.71 -27.89
N VAL A 7 22.01 13.06 -28.66
CA VAL A 7 22.49 11.70 -28.36
C VAL A 7 23.17 11.59 -26.99
N PRO A 8 24.09 12.48 -26.59
CA PRO A 8 24.70 12.40 -25.25
C PRO A 8 23.67 12.58 -24.12
N PHE A 9 22.67 13.44 -24.31
CA PHE A 9 21.59 13.62 -23.32
C PHE A 9 20.73 12.35 -23.17
N LEU A 10 20.38 11.72 -24.28
CA LEU A 10 19.67 10.44 -24.29
C LEU A 10 20.47 9.33 -23.60
N ALA A 11 21.77 9.24 -23.90
CA ALA A 11 22.66 8.26 -23.27
C ALA A 11 22.78 8.47 -21.76
N ALA A 12 22.92 9.72 -21.31
CA ALA A 12 23.01 10.06 -19.88
C ALA A 12 21.73 9.70 -19.11
N GLY A 13 20.56 9.96 -19.69
CA GLY A 13 19.27 9.62 -19.07
C GLY A 13 19.08 8.10 -18.88
N LEU A 14 19.49 7.30 -19.86
CA LEU A 14 19.42 5.83 -19.78
C LEU A 14 20.34 5.27 -18.69
N VAL A 15 21.57 5.80 -18.58
CA VAL A 15 22.52 5.39 -17.54
C VAL A 15 21.99 5.73 -16.15
N ALA A 16 21.39 6.91 -15.96
CA ALA A 16 20.82 7.33 -14.68
C ALA A 16 19.59 6.50 -14.24
N CYS A 17 18.76 6.07 -15.19
CA CYS A 17 17.64 5.16 -14.89
C CYS A 17 18.13 3.78 -14.42
N ALA A 18 19.18 3.25 -15.06
CA ALA A 18 19.70 1.92 -14.75
C ALA A 18 20.45 1.86 -13.40
N THR A 19 21.06 2.97 -12.97
CA THR A 19 21.87 3.04 -11.73
C THR A 19 21.12 3.64 -10.55
N SER A 20 19.86 4.04 -10.73
CA SER A 20 19.05 4.57 -9.63
C SER A 20 18.83 3.51 -8.56
N PRO A 21 19.03 3.82 -7.26
CA PRO A 21 18.73 2.88 -6.17
C PRO A 21 17.26 2.43 -6.17
N GLU A 22 16.35 3.24 -6.72
CA GLU A 22 14.95 2.83 -6.90
C GLU A 22 14.77 1.75 -7.98
N ALA A 23 15.66 1.64 -8.97
CA ALA A 23 15.60 0.59 -9.98
C ALA A 23 15.90 -0.81 -9.40
N GLY A 24 16.69 -0.87 -8.33
CA GLY A 24 16.99 -2.10 -7.59
C GLY A 24 15.98 -2.43 -6.48
N ARG A 25 14.98 -1.57 -6.25
CA ARG A 25 14.05 -1.73 -5.14
C ARG A 25 13.03 -2.81 -5.45
N THR A 26 13.19 -3.96 -4.81
CA THR A 26 12.20 -5.03 -4.85
C THR A 26 11.17 -4.81 -3.74
N ARG A 27 9.89 -5.07 -4.04
CA ARG A 27 8.91 -5.32 -2.97
C ARG A 27 9.36 -6.61 -2.28
N GLY A 28 9.54 -6.58 -0.97
CA GLY A 28 10.16 -7.69 -0.22
C GLY A 28 9.64 -9.05 -0.69
N GLY A 29 10.55 -9.92 -1.14
CA GLY A 29 10.27 -11.14 -1.92
C GLY A 29 9.54 -12.26 -1.17
N GLY A 30 8.89 -11.95 -0.06
CA GLY A 30 7.92 -12.85 0.56
C GLY A 30 6.58 -12.83 -0.18
N PRO A 31 5.62 -13.67 0.23
CA PRO A 31 4.25 -13.72 -0.32
C PRO A 31 3.41 -12.42 -0.19
N GLY A 32 4.06 -11.27 0.01
CA GLY A 32 3.44 -9.96 -0.06
C GLY A 32 2.20 -9.81 0.83
N ALA A 33 1.32 -8.92 0.40
CA ALA A 33 -0.02 -8.77 0.94
C ALA A 33 -1.02 -9.66 0.17
N ASP A 34 -0.61 -10.87 -0.24
CA ASP A 34 -1.49 -11.78 -0.96
C ASP A 34 -2.71 -12.14 -0.09
N PRO A 35 -3.93 -12.12 -0.65
CA PRO A 35 -5.11 -12.63 0.04
C PRO A 35 -4.91 -14.12 0.37
N GLY A 36 -4.54 -14.41 1.61
CA GLY A 36 -4.17 -15.76 2.07
C GLY A 36 -2.85 -15.82 2.85
N ASN A 37 -1.99 -14.81 2.73
CA ASN A 37 -0.76 -14.69 3.50
C ASN A 37 -1.01 -14.02 4.87
N HIS A 38 -1.95 -14.58 5.64
CA HIS A 38 -2.19 -14.20 7.02
C HIS A 38 -1.96 -15.42 7.91
N GLY A 39 -1.33 -15.20 9.06
CA GLY A 39 -1.18 -16.23 10.09
C GLY A 39 -2.53 -16.62 10.70
N ALA A 40 -2.48 -17.38 11.80
CA ALA A 40 -3.67 -17.75 12.54
C ALA A 40 -4.51 -16.51 12.92
N VAL A 41 -5.83 -16.63 12.82
CA VAL A 41 -6.76 -15.63 13.35
C VAL A 41 -6.52 -15.52 14.85
N VAL A 42 -6.01 -14.37 15.30
CA VAL A 42 -5.81 -14.09 16.71
C VAL A 42 -7.15 -13.66 17.30
N GLN A 43 -7.65 -14.40 18.28
CA GLN A 43 -8.84 -13.99 19.02
C GLN A 43 -8.51 -12.79 19.93
N LEU A 44 -9.36 -11.77 19.88
CA LEU A 44 -9.29 -10.70 20.86
C LEU A 44 -9.73 -11.23 22.22
N HIS A 45 -8.95 -10.91 23.25
CA HIS A 45 -9.31 -11.25 24.62
C HIS A 45 -10.64 -10.58 25.01
N ALA A 46 -11.45 -11.28 25.80
CA ALA A 46 -12.72 -10.76 26.29
C ALA A 46 -12.50 -9.42 27.01
N GLY A 47 -13.31 -8.42 26.66
CA GLY A 47 -13.22 -7.06 27.23
C GLY A 47 -12.24 -6.10 26.53
N ALA A 48 -11.63 -6.50 25.40
CA ALA A 48 -10.82 -5.59 24.60
C ALA A 48 -11.64 -4.38 24.10
N LYS A 49 -11.18 -3.17 24.43
CA LYS A 49 -11.78 -1.91 23.98
C LYS A 49 -11.01 -1.38 22.77
N ILE A 50 -11.32 -1.89 21.57
CA ILE A 50 -10.64 -1.55 20.30
C ILE A 50 -10.57 -0.03 20.06
N TYR A 51 -11.58 0.71 20.54
CA TYR A 51 -11.72 2.15 20.37
C TYR A 51 -11.58 2.93 21.69
N TYR A 52 -10.76 2.46 22.64
CA TYR A 52 -10.58 3.13 23.92
C TYR A 52 -10.05 4.56 23.74
N LYS A 53 -10.85 5.54 24.16
CA LYS A 53 -10.56 6.99 24.04
C LYS A 53 -10.33 7.48 22.60
N THR A 54 -10.69 6.69 21.58
CA THR A 54 -10.63 7.15 20.19
C THR A 54 -11.72 8.21 19.96
N PRO A 55 -11.37 9.44 19.55
CA PRO A 55 -12.37 10.45 19.28
C PRO A 55 -13.29 10.03 18.13
N CYS A 56 -14.61 10.18 18.30
CA CYS A 56 -15.57 9.96 17.22
C CYS A 56 -15.41 11.06 16.17
N LYS A 57 -14.63 10.77 15.12
CA LYS A 57 -14.35 11.70 14.01
C LYS A 57 -15.03 11.29 12.69
N THR A 58 -15.85 10.24 12.69
CA THR A 58 -16.51 9.78 11.47
C THR A 58 -17.54 10.81 11.00
N PRO A 59 -17.44 11.30 9.74
CA PRO A 59 -18.49 12.14 9.17
C PRO A 59 -19.79 11.34 9.17
N ARG A 60 -20.92 12.01 9.46
CA ARG A 60 -22.23 11.39 9.32
C ARG A 60 -22.49 11.13 7.85
N VAL A 61 -22.22 9.90 7.41
CA VAL A 61 -22.61 9.40 6.10
C VAL A 61 -23.96 8.71 6.24
N LYS A 62 -24.85 8.92 5.27
CA LYS A 62 -26.08 8.14 5.17
C LYS A 62 -25.68 6.73 4.76
N CYS A 63 -25.85 5.76 5.65
CA CYS A 63 -25.66 4.35 5.31
C CYS A 63 -26.76 3.93 4.33
N SER A 64 -26.43 3.85 3.05
CA SER A 64 -27.31 3.31 2.01
C SER A 64 -27.03 1.82 1.90
N GLY A 65 -27.76 1.01 2.67
CA GLY A 65 -27.65 -0.44 2.61
C GLY A 65 -28.21 -1.08 3.88
N PRO A 66 -28.61 -2.36 3.83
CA PRO A 66 -28.90 -3.13 5.03
C PRO A 66 -27.66 -3.08 5.94
N LEU A 67 -27.88 -2.88 7.24
CA LEU A 67 -26.80 -2.95 8.22
C LEU A 67 -26.16 -4.35 8.11
N PRO A 68 -24.83 -4.47 8.06
CA PRO A 68 -24.21 -5.79 8.12
C PRO A 68 -24.62 -6.43 9.44
N ASP A 69 -25.09 -7.68 9.40
CA ASP A 69 -25.31 -8.48 10.59
C ASP A 69 -23.97 -8.57 11.33
N ALA A 70 -23.81 -7.72 12.34
CA ALA A 70 -22.64 -7.69 13.19
C ALA A 70 -22.71 -8.87 14.15
N GLY A 71 -22.53 -10.07 13.61
CA GLY A 71 -22.38 -11.33 14.35
C GLY A 71 -23.60 -11.77 15.14
N THR A 72 -24.34 -12.74 14.60
CA THR A 72 -25.02 -13.77 15.40
C THR A 72 -24.14 -14.99 15.52
#